data_AF-A0A956EPS9-F1
#
_entry.id   AF-A0A956EPS9-F1
#
_cell.length_a   1.000
_cell.length_b   1.000
_cell.length_c   1.000
_cell.angle_alpha   90.00
_cell.angle_beta   90.00
_cell.angle_gamma   90.00
#
_symmetry.space_group_name_H-M   'P 1'
#
loop_
_entity.id
_entity.type
_entity.pdbx_description
1 polymer ?
#
loop_
_entity_poly.entity_id
_entity_poly.type
_entity_poly.pdbx_seq_one_letter_code
_entity_poly.pdbx_strand_id
1 'polypeptide(L)'
;GDGDPGDGDGDPCTPGTQGCACVDDMCDDGLSCVEGLCIPPSCGDGVVDPGEECDVGGETMFCDADCTYAVCGDGYHNTLSEDCDDGNNLNDDGCVGACVTAYCGDGYVWAGMEECDDGNLDNEDMCTQLCQAPFCGDGFVQPMAGETCDDGNMMNADGCEDSCVLTPGAVDIAAGNRHTCVVSVDGEVHCWGGNASGQLGYPNMANSIGDNELPNSVAA
;
A
#
# COMPACT_ATOMS: atom_id res chain seq x y z
N GLY A 1 -25.07 14.13 61.78
CA GLY A 1 -26.11 13.24 61.25
C GLY A 1 -25.65 12.87 59.87
N ASP A 2 -24.70 11.94 59.83
CA ASP A 2 -23.83 11.68 58.70
C ASP A 2 -24.35 10.34 58.20
N GLY A 3 -25.07 10.39 57.08
CA GLY A 3 -25.77 9.25 56.52
C GLY A 3 -24.77 8.27 55.93
N ASP A 4 -24.60 7.16 56.63
CA ASP A 4 -23.86 5.98 56.20
C ASP A 4 -24.57 5.33 55.00
N PRO A 5 -23.89 5.09 53.86
CA PRO A 5 -24.41 4.30 52.76
C PRO A 5 -24.05 2.81 52.84
N GLY A 6 -23.73 2.25 54.03
CA GLY A 6 -23.49 0.82 54.26
C GLY A 6 -24.72 -0.01 54.69
N ASP A 7 -24.85 -1.19 54.07
CA ASP A 7 -25.52 -2.50 54.39
C ASP A 7 -26.83 -2.62 55.22
N GLY A 8 -27.29 -1.59 55.92
CA GLY A 8 -28.61 -1.58 56.56
C GLY A 8 -28.77 -2.43 57.82
N ASP A 9 -27.68 -2.94 58.42
CA ASP A 9 -27.72 -3.67 59.69
C ASP A 9 -27.20 -2.87 60.90
N GLY A 10 -26.52 -1.74 60.65
CA GLY A 10 -26.10 -0.80 61.70
C GLY A 10 -24.88 -1.27 62.50
N ASP A 11 -24.11 -2.23 61.99
CA ASP A 11 -22.81 -2.58 62.53
C ASP A 11 -21.70 -1.69 61.95
N PRO A 12 -20.67 -1.33 62.75
CA PRO A 12 -19.52 -0.60 62.24
C PRO A 12 -18.79 -1.50 61.25
N CYS A 13 -18.80 -1.08 59.99
CA CYS A 13 -18.10 -1.71 58.90
C CYS A 13 -16.60 -1.91 59.25
N THR A 14 -16.00 -3.05 58.87
CA THR A 14 -14.61 -3.37 59.23
C THR A 14 -13.65 -2.65 58.28
N PRO A 15 -12.74 -1.78 58.76
CA PRO A 15 -11.79 -1.11 57.88
C PRO A 15 -10.96 -2.11 57.06
N GLY A 16 -10.81 -1.86 55.77
CA GLY A 16 -10.14 -2.76 54.82
C GLY A 16 -11.07 -3.68 54.00
N THR A 17 -12.32 -3.91 54.42
CA THR A 17 -13.27 -4.76 53.67
C THR A 17 -14.00 -4.00 52.55
N GLN A 18 -14.57 -4.71 51.57
CA GLN A 18 -15.31 -4.10 50.46
C GLN A 18 -16.43 -3.15 50.96
N GLY A 19 -16.41 -1.90 50.48
CA GLY A 19 -17.33 -0.83 50.88
C GLY A 19 -16.93 -0.04 52.12
N CYS A 20 -15.80 -0.36 52.76
CA CYS A 20 -15.32 0.26 54.00
C CYS A 20 -14.12 1.18 53.82
N ALA A 21 -13.83 1.98 54.85
CA ALA A 21 -12.66 2.84 54.87
C ALA A 21 -11.35 2.06 54.76
N CYS A 22 -10.41 2.60 53.99
CA CYS A 22 -9.06 2.03 53.89
C CYS A 22 -8.29 2.16 55.20
N VAL A 23 -7.31 1.28 55.41
CA VAL A 23 -6.36 1.38 56.52
C VAL A 23 -4.99 1.65 55.95
N ASP A 24 -4.45 2.85 56.17
CA ASP A 24 -3.14 3.27 55.65
C ASP A 24 -2.98 3.06 54.13
N ASP A 25 -4.01 3.43 53.36
CA ASP A 25 -4.12 3.23 51.89
C ASP A 25 -4.07 1.75 51.44
N MET A 26 -4.37 0.81 52.35
CA MET A 26 -4.47 -0.62 52.06
C MET A 26 -5.88 -1.16 52.33
N CYS A 27 -6.23 -2.20 51.57
CA CYS A 27 -7.48 -2.96 51.66
C CYS A 27 -7.18 -4.47 51.70
N ASP A 28 -8.18 -5.28 52.00
CA ASP A 28 -8.09 -6.74 51.94
C ASP A 28 -7.76 -7.24 50.51
N ASP A 29 -7.23 -8.46 50.40
CA ASP A 29 -6.75 -9.04 49.13
C ASP A 29 -7.79 -8.92 48.00
N GLY A 30 -7.39 -8.25 46.90
CA GLY A 30 -8.22 -8.06 45.71
C GLY A 30 -9.12 -6.83 45.73
N LEU A 31 -8.89 -5.88 46.64
CA LEU A 31 -9.55 -4.58 46.68
C LEU A 31 -8.52 -3.45 46.58
N SER A 32 -8.98 -2.31 46.07
CA SER A 32 -8.20 -1.09 45.90
C SER A 32 -8.79 0.06 46.69
N CYS A 33 -7.92 0.94 47.19
CA CYS A 33 -8.32 2.10 47.97
C CYS A 33 -8.57 3.31 47.07
N VAL A 34 -9.84 3.63 46.82
CA VAL A 34 -10.26 4.74 45.96
C VAL A 34 -11.09 5.72 46.76
N GLU A 35 -10.65 6.98 46.80
CA GLU A 35 -11.26 8.04 47.60
C GLU A 35 -11.46 7.67 49.09
N GLY A 36 -10.61 6.80 49.63
CA GLY A 36 -10.66 6.34 51.02
C GLY A 36 -11.63 5.19 51.28
N LEU A 37 -12.20 4.56 50.23
CA LEU A 37 -13.03 3.36 50.31
C LEU A 37 -12.36 2.18 49.60
N CYS A 38 -12.51 0.98 50.18
CA CYS A 38 -12.06 -0.27 49.59
C CYS A 38 -13.10 -0.78 48.59
N ILE A 39 -12.80 -0.71 47.31
CA ILE A 39 -13.69 -1.16 46.23
C ILE A 39 -13.00 -2.25 45.39
N PRO A 40 -13.78 -3.10 44.67
CA PRO A 40 -13.20 -4.01 43.69
C PRO A 40 -12.43 -3.23 42.62
N PRO A 41 -11.33 -3.78 42.10
CA PRO A 41 -10.54 -3.10 41.09
C PRO A 41 -11.38 -2.82 39.85
N SER A 42 -11.24 -1.62 39.30
CA SER A 42 -12.12 -1.14 38.26
C SER A 42 -11.44 -0.12 37.36
N CYS A 43 -11.00 -0.60 36.20
CA CYS A 43 -10.55 0.19 35.07
C CYS A 43 -11.30 1.52 34.86
N GLY A 44 -10.55 2.63 34.97
CA GLY A 44 -10.98 4.01 34.84
C GLY A 44 -11.36 4.72 36.14
N ASP A 45 -10.98 4.22 37.31
CA ASP A 45 -11.35 4.80 38.61
C ASP A 45 -10.32 5.78 39.20
N GLY A 46 -9.19 5.97 38.52
CA GLY A 46 -8.13 6.91 38.85
C GLY A 46 -6.94 6.30 39.59
N VAL A 47 -6.93 4.99 39.86
CA VAL A 47 -5.79 4.25 40.38
C VAL A 47 -5.45 3.01 39.53
N VAL A 48 -4.16 2.75 39.29
CA VAL A 48 -3.74 1.53 38.60
C VAL A 48 -3.78 0.35 39.58
N ASP A 49 -4.71 -0.57 39.34
CA ASP A 49 -4.98 -1.68 40.24
C ASP A 49 -4.16 -2.95 39.95
N PRO A 50 -4.08 -3.90 40.90
CA PRO A 50 -3.45 -5.19 40.65
C PRO A 50 -4.13 -5.95 39.50
N GLY A 51 -3.43 -6.09 38.38
CA GLY A 51 -3.93 -6.75 37.16
C GLY A 51 -4.17 -5.78 36.00
N GLU A 52 -4.07 -4.48 36.26
CA GLU A 52 -4.14 -3.42 35.25
C GLU A 52 -2.74 -2.92 34.89
N GLU A 53 -2.54 -2.54 33.63
CA GLU A 53 -1.30 -1.95 33.12
C GLU A 53 -1.37 -0.40 33.08
N CYS A 54 -2.59 0.13 33.05
CA CYS A 54 -2.98 1.53 33.01
C CYS A 54 -4.42 1.67 33.54
N ASP A 55 -4.94 2.89 33.70
CA ASP A 55 -6.24 3.10 34.39
C ASP A 55 -7.03 4.31 33.85
N VAL A 56 -7.27 4.36 32.54
CA VAL A 56 -8.10 5.43 31.96
C VAL A 56 -9.50 4.96 31.57
N GLY A 57 -9.78 3.66 31.64
CA GLY A 57 -11.13 3.12 31.40
C GLY A 57 -11.63 3.37 29.98
N GLY A 58 -10.73 3.58 29.02
CA GLY A 58 -11.08 3.88 27.64
C GLY A 58 -9.86 4.01 26.75
N GLU A 59 -10.12 3.99 25.44
CA GLU A 59 -9.07 3.98 24.42
C GLU A 59 -8.30 5.30 24.40
N THR A 60 -7.01 5.23 24.71
CA THR A 60 -6.08 6.35 24.68
C THR A 60 -4.78 5.91 24.03
N MET A 61 -3.87 6.83 23.77
CA MET A 61 -2.59 6.50 23.14
C MET A 61 -1.66 5.57 23.97
N PHE A 62 -2.05 5.21 25.19
CA PHE A 62 -1.24 4.39 26.10
C PHE A 62 -2.04 3.30 26.80
N CYS A 63 -3.35 3.20 26.58
CA CYS A 63 -4.22 2.35 27.40
C CYS A 63 -5.50 2.01 26.66
N ASP A 64 -5.91 0.75 26.80
CA ASP A 64 -7.14 0.21 26.23
C ASP A 64 -8.32 0.37 27.20
N ALA A 65 -9.54 0.14 26.70
CA ALA A 65 -10.73 0.14 27.54
C ALA A 65 -10.79 -1.01 28.58
N ASP A 66 -9.99 -2.06 28.43
CA ASP A 66 -9.84 -3.13 29.44
C ASP A 66 -8.58 -2.97 30.31
N CYS A 67 -7.93 -1.80 30.23
CA CYS A 67 -6.77 -1.43 31.03
C CYS A 67 -5.50 -2.25 30.77
N THR A 68 -5.37 -2.80 29.56
CA THR A 68 -4.07 -3.19 28.99
C THR A 68 -3.39 -2.02 28.30
N TYR A 69 -2.08 -2.14 28.04
CA TYR A 69 -1.39 -1.16 27.21
C TYR A 69 -1.86 -1.20 25.77
N ALA A 70 -2.16 -0.01 25.23
CA ALA A 70 -2.38 0.23 23.82
C ALA A 70 -1.25 -0.36 22.96
N VAL A 71 -1.52 -1.47 22.28
CA VAL A 71 -0.57 -2.17 21.43
C VAL A 71 -1.21 -2.55 20.11
N CYS A 72 -0.56 -2.18 19.01
CA CYS A 72 -1.00 -2.57 17.69
C CYS A 72 -1.24 -4.09 17.55
N GLY A 73 -2.44 -4.45 17.09
CA GLY A 73 -2.88 -5.80 16.85
C GLY A 73 -3.44 -6.51 18.09
N ASP A 74 -3.86 -5.77 19.12
CA ASP A 74 -4.47 -6.34 20.33
C ASP A 74 -6.01 -6.44 20.26
N GLY A 75 -6.62 -5.83 19.25
CA GLY A 75 -8.06 -5.83 19.01
C GLY A 75 -8.77 -4.55 19.47
N TYR A 76 -8.05 -3.58 20.02
CA TYR A 76 -8.57 -2.30 20.51
C TYR A 76 -8.08 -1.15 19.65
N HIS A 77 -9.02 -0.41 19.04
CA HIS A 77 -8.66 0.71 18.17
C HIS A 77 -8.40 2.01 18.96
N ASN A 78 -7.15 2.25 19.36
CA ASN A 78 -6.70 3.47 20.03
C ASN A 78 -6.48 4.63 19.04
N THR A 79 -7.56 5.22 18.55
CA THR A 79 -7.61 6.30 17.52
C THR A 79 -6.66 7.51 17.65
N LEU A 80 -5.98 7.70 18.79
CA LEU A 80 -4.98 8.76 19.00
C LEU A 80 -3.52 8.28 18.80
N SER A 81 -3.29 6.96 18.73
CA SER A 81 -1.99 6.33 18.50
C SER A 81 -1.92 5.57 17.17
N GLU A 82 -3.06 5.07 16.71
CA GLU A 82 -3.17 4.21 15.53
C GLU A 82 -4.32 4.62 14.62
N ASP A 83 -4.17 4.32 13.33
CA ASP A 83 -5.16 4.61 12.30
C ASP A 83 -6.15 3.44 12.10
N CYS A 84 -5.76 2.24 12.50
CA CYS A 84 -6.57 1.01 12.48
C CYS A 84 -6.04 0.02 13.52
N ASP A 85 -6.87 -0.96 13.89
CA ASP A 85 -6.47 -2.19 14.57
C ASP A 85 -7.45 -3.30 14.15
N ASP A 86 -6.94 -4.47 13.80
CA ASP A 86 -7.74 -5.64 13.44
C ASP A 86 -7.43 -6.88 14.28
N GLY A 87 -6.74 -6.70 15.41
CA GLY A 87 -6.41 -7.75 16.37
C GLY A 87 -5.30 -8.70 15.92
N ASN A 88 -4.48 -8.30 14.94
CA ASN A 88 -3.34 -9.10 14.51
C ASN A 88 -2.13 -8.25 14.06
N ASN A 89 -1.01 -8.90 13.75
CA ASN A 89 0.26 -8.26 13.36
C ASN A 89 0.71 -8.69 11.95
N LEU A 90 -0.26 -8.96 11.07
CA LEU A 90 -0.03 -9.27 9.67
C LEU A 90 0.00 -7.96 8.87
N ASN A 91 0.58 -8.03 7.68
CA ASN A 91 0.60 -6.89 6.76
C ASN A 91 -0.15 -7.19 5.46
N ASP A 92 -0.72 -8.39 5.34
CA ASP A 92 -1.41 -8.85 4.13
C ASP A 92 -2.94 -8.65 4.22
N ASP A 93 -3.41 -7.80 5.13
CA ASP A 93 -4.82 -7.45 5.32
C ASP A 93 -5.01 -5.92 5.36
N GLY A 94 -6.15 -5.47 5.90
CA GLY A 94 -6.54 -4.06 5.84
C GLY A 94 -5.82 -3.17 6.86
N CYS A 95 -5.09 -3.75 7.80
CA CYS A 95 -4.39 -3.02 8.84
C CYS A 95 -2.99 -3.61 9.02
N VAL A 96 -1.97 -2.93 8.51
CA VAL A 96 -0.61 -3.47 8.62
C VAL A 96 -0.17 -3.45 10.09
N GLY A 97 0.76 -4.32 10.50
CA GLY A 97 1.26 -4.45 11.87
C GLY A 97 2.02 -3.23 12.43
N ALA A 98 2.00 -2.09 11.73
CA ALA A 98 2.36 -0.78 12.24
C ALA A 98 1.13 0.08 12.61
N CYS A 99 -0.07 -0.51 12.55
CA CYS A 99 -1.37 0.09 12.79
C CYS A 99 -1.66 1.31 11.92
N VAL A 100 -1.33 1.13 10.65
CA VAL A 100 -1.65 2.04 9.55
C VAL A 100 -2.58 1.28 8.61
N THR A 101 -3.62 1.95 8.11
CA THR A 101 -4.51 1.34 7.12
C THR A 101 -3.70 0.98 5.89
N ALA A 102 -3.85 -0.24 5.38
CA ALA A 102 -3.16 -0.68 4.17
C ALA A 102 -3.56 0.18 2.96
N TYR A 103 -2.58 0.52 2.12
CA TYR A 103 -2.83 1.27 0.90
C TYR A 103 -1.78 0.98 -0.17
N CYS A 104 -2.22 1.06 -1.42
CA CYS A 104 -1.36 0.92 -2.56
C CYS A 104 -0.12 1.83 -2.54
N GLY A 105 1.05 1.21 -2.66
CA GLY A 105 2.36 1.81 -2.59
C GLY A 105 2.98 1.83 -1.20
N ASP A 106 2.45 1.11 -0.21
CA ASP A 106 2.99 1.05 1.15
C ASP A 106 4.04 -0.05 1.37
N GLY A 107 4.22 -0.94 0.39
CA GLY A 107 5.17 -2.04 0.38
C GLY A 107 4.58 -3.37 0.82
N TYR A 108 3.28 -3.43 1.11
CA TYR A 108 2.56 -4.63 1.52
C TYR A 108 1.34 -4.86 0.65
N VAL A 109 1.01 -6.12 0.37
CA VAL A 109 -0.14 -6.46 -0.48
C VAL A 109 -1.36 -6.69 0.39
N TRP A 110 -2.37 -5.82 0.29
CA TRP A 110 -3.66 -6.04 0.94
C TRP A 110 -4.44 -7.18 0.25
N ALA A 111 -4.41 -8.37 0.85
CA ALA A 111 -4.98 -9.57 0.25
C ALA A 111 -6.48 -9.42 -0.06
N GLY A 112 -6.82 -9.62 -1.34
CA GLY A 112 -8.19 -9.55 -1.84
C GLY A 112 -8.66 -8.15 -2.25
N MET A 113 -7.87 -7.10 -1.96
CA MET A 113 -8.10 -5.73 -2.47
C MET A 113 -7.03 -5.33 -3.49
N GLU A 114 -5.79 -5.76 -3.30
CA GLU A 114 -4.64 -5.46 -4.16
C GLU A 114 -4.09 -6.73 -4.81
N GLU A 115 -3.68 -6.62 -6.08
CA GLU A 115 -3.05 -7.74 -6.81
C GLU A 115 -1.53 -7.75 -6.64
N CYS A 116 -0.94 -6.58 -6.42
CA CYS A 116 0.48 -6.34 -6.18
C CYS A 116 0.67 -5.10 -5.30
N ASP A 117 1.89 -4.92 -4.79
CA ASP A 117 2.38 -3.68 -4.19
C ASP A 117 3.92 -3.74 -4.22
N ASP A 118 4.57 -2.71 -4.75
CA ASP A 118 6.04 -2.62 -4.80
C ASP A 118 6.61 -1.41 -4.02
N GLY A 119 5.79 -0.82 -3.15
CA GLY A 119 6.18 0.24 -2.23
C GLY A 119 6.27 1.62 -2.85
N ASN A 120 5.67 1.84 -4.01
CA ASN A 120 5.57 3.14 -4.63
C ASN A 120 4.33 3.30 -5.53
N LEU A 121 4.20 4.43 -6.25
CA LEU A 121 3.04 4.78 -7.09
C LEU A 121 3.45 5.08 -8.54
N ASP A 122 4.58 4.54 -8.98
CA ASP A 122 4.98 4.52 -10.38
C ASP A 122 4.08 3.53 -11.13
N ASN A 123 3.86 3.75 -12.42
CA ASN A 123 3.13 2.80 -13.25
C ASN A 123 4.07 2.02 -14.19
N GLU A 124 5.35 2.41 -14.28
CA GLU A 124 6.30 1.85 -15.24
C GLU A 124 7.23 0.78 -14.62
N ASP A 125 6.90 0.28 -13.43
CA ASP A 125 7.62 -0.76 -12.69
C ASP A 125 6.77 -2.03 -12.44
N MET A 126 6.85 -2.64 -11.27
CA MET A 126 6.29 -3.98 -11.03
C MET A 126 4.85 -3.96 -10.55
N CYS A 127 4.32 -2.79 -10.22
CA CYS A 127 2.95 -2.62 -9.78
C CYS A 127 2.43 -1.23 -10.14
N THR A 128 1.22 -1.14 -10.69
CA THR A 128 0.64 0.17 -11.02
C THR A 128 0.18 0.93 -9.77
N GLN A 129 -0.06 2.24 -9.89
CA GLN A 129 -0.66 3.09 -8.84
C GLN A 129 -2.06 2.67 -8.39
N LEU A 130 -2.70 1.74 -9.12
CA LEU A 130 -3.99 1.15 -8.81
C LEU A 130 -3.85 -0.26 -8.21
N CYS A 131 -2.62 -0.67 -7.89
CA CYS A 131 -2.26 -1.98 -7.36
C CYS A 131 -2.73 -3.14 -8.23
N GLN A 132 -2.66 -2.91 -9.54
CA GLN A 132 -2.88 -3.92 -10.57
C GLN A 132 -1.54 -4.40 -11.09
N ALA A 133 -1.43 -5.71 -11.25
CA ALA A 133 -0.23 -6.30 -11.79
C ALA A 133 -0.03 -5.89 -13.26
N PRO A 134 1.23 -5.70 -13.67
CA PRO A 134 1.61 -5.50 -15.07
C PRO A 134 0.91 -6.43 -16.05
N PHE A 135 0.35 -5.88 -17.12
CA PHE A 135 -0.14 -6.69 -18.24
C PHE A 135 -0.10 -5.94 -19.57
N CYS A 136 0.08 -6.71 -20.64
CA CYS A 136 0.12 -6.15 -21.97
C CYS A 136 -1.20 -5.53 -22.42
N GLY A 137 -1.12 -4.30 -22.90
CA GLY A 137 -2.23 -3.48 -23.35
C GLY A 137 -2.86 -2.63 -22.24
N ASP A 138 -2.19 -2.44 -21.10
CA ASP A 138 -2.68 -1.61 -19.99
C ASP A 138 -2.35 -0.12 -20.16
N GLY A 139 -1.49 0.21 -21.12
CA GLY A 139 -1.06 1.56 -21.46
C GLY A 139 0.27 1.96 -20.83
N PHE A 140 0.92 1.08 -20.07
CA PHE A 140 2.22 1.30 -19.44
C PHE A 140 3.22 0.29 -19.97
N VAL A 141 4.46 0.74 -20.22
CA VAL A 141 5.54 -0.17 -20.55
C VAL A 141 6.29 -0.47 -19.27
N GLN A 142 6.30 -1.73 -18.84
CA GLN A 142 6.92 -2.16 -17.59
C GLN A 142 8.07 -3.16 -17.83
N PRO A 143 9.30 -2.69 -18.11
CA PRO A 143 10.41 -3.56 -18.47
C PRO A 143 10.83 -4.53 -17.37
N MET A 144 10.60 -4.17 -16.10
CA MET A 144 10.91 -5.04 -14.96
C MET A 144 9.94 -6.22 -14.86
N ALA A 145 8.71 -6.08 -15.37
CA ALA A 145 7.73 -7.15 -15.52
C ALA A 145 7.94 -8.00 -16.78
N GLY A 146 8.88 -7.61 -17.65
CA GLY A 146 9.24 -8.34 -18.87
C GLY A 146 8.60 -7.78 -20.15
N GLU A 147 7.96 -6.62 -20.07
CA GLU A 147 7.36 -5.98 -21.23
C GLU A 147 8.40 -5.25 -22.07
N THR A 148 8.31 -5.39 -23.39
CA THR A 148 9.19 -4.66 -24.34
C THR A 148 8.47 -3.54 -25.08
N CYS A 149 7.14 -3.57 -25.02
CA CYS A 149 6.22 -2.60 -25.60
C CYS A 149 4.88 -2.70 -24.87
N ASP A 150 4.06 -1.67 -25.05
CA ASP A 150 2.65 -1.63 -24.68
C ASP A 150 2.04 -0.51 -25.54
N ASP A 151 0.93 -0.78 -26.25
CA ASP A 151 0.23 0.22 -27.06
C ASP A 151 -1.20 0.50 -26.57
N GLY A 152 -1.48 0.14 -25.31
CA GLY A 152 -2.72 0.39 -24.60
C GLY A 152 -3.89 -0.46 -25.08
N ASN A 153 -3.61 -1.55 -25.81
CA ASN A 153 -4.64 -2.49 -26.24
C ASN A 153 -4.07 -3.92 -26.45
N MET A 154 -4.96 -4.91 -26.62
CA MET A 154 -4.58 -6.33 -26.81
C MET A 154 -4.76 -6.80 -28.26
N MET A 155 -4.77 -5.88 -29.22
CA MET A 155 -4.83 -6.24 -30.63
C MET A 155 -3.45 -6.72 -31.07
N ASN A 156 -3.44 -7.65 -32.02
CA ASN A 156 -2.19 -8.14 -32.58
C ASN A 156 -1.88 -7.39 -33.89
N ALA A 157 -0.60 -7.27 -34.22
CA ALA A 157 -0.06 -6.69 -35.45
C ALA A 157 -0.33 -5.18 -35.68
N ASP A 158 -0.48 -4.40 -34.62
CA ASP A 158 -0.60 -2.93 -34.64
C ASP A 158 0.57 -2.19 -33.98
N GLY A 159 1.55 -2.90 -33.45
CA GLY A 159 2.77 -2.31 -32.89
C GLY A 159 3.32 -3.13 -31.75
N CYS A 160 2.44 -3.56 -30.85
CA CYS A 160 2.75 -4.45 -29.76
C CYS A 160 1.79 -5.66 -29.78
N GLU A 161 2.32 -6.88 -29.82
CA GLU A 161 1.45 -8.06 -29.67
C GLU A 161 0.93 -8.16 -28.24
N ASP A 162 -0.18 -8.88 -28.05
CA ASP A 162 -0.74 -9.28 -26.74
C ASP A 162 0.29 -10.00 -25.83
N SER A 163 1.38 -10.52 -26.41
CA SER A 163 2.50 -11.10 -25.67
C SER A 163 3.60 -10.11 -25.28
N CYS A 164 3.38 -8.80 -25.43
CA CYS A 164 4.33 -7.72 -25.14
C CYS A 164 5.65 -7.84 -25.92
N VAL A 165 5.51 -8.28 -27.17
CA VAL A 165 6.58 -8.37 -28.16
C VAL A 165 6.27 -7.41 -29.28
N LEU A 166 7.23 -6.55 -29.61
CA LEU A 166 7.11 -5.66 -30.76
C LEU A 166 6.89 -6.45 -32.05
N THR A 167 5.85 -6.09 -32.80
CA THR A 167 5.67 -6.59 -34.17
C THR A 167 6.48 -5.78 -35.15
N PRO A 168 7.34 -6.40 -35.99
CA PRO A 168 7.96 -5.68 -37.10
C PRO A 168 6.87 -5.06 -37.99
N GLY A 169 6.91 -3.74 -38.15
CA GLY A 169 5.83 -3.00 -38.80
C GLY A 169 6.20 -1.56 -39.09
N ALA A 170 5.38 -0.92 -39.92
CA ALA A 170 5.51 0.48 -40.32
C ALA A 170 4.46 1.33 -39.60
N VAL A 171 4.89 2.34 -38.85
CA VAL A 171 4.02 3.28 -38.12
C VAL A 171 3.62 4.45 -39.00
N ASP A 172 4.52 4.94 -39.85
CA ASP A 172 4.25 6.03 -40.79
C ASP A 172 5.06 5.89 -42.07
N ILE A 173 4.57 6.47 -43.17
CA ILE A 173 5.20 6.46 -44.48
C ILE A 173 5.10 7.82 -45.16
N ALA A 174 6.24 8.35 -45.61
CA ALA A 174 6.33 9.60 -46.35
C ALA A 174 6.94 9.36 -47.73
N ALA A 175 6.32 9.92 -48.78
CA ALA A 175 6.83 9.86 -50.14
C ALA A 175 7.29 11.24 -50.64
N GLY A 176 8.55 11.32 -51.07
CA GLY A 176 9.13 12.48 -51.76
C GLY A 176 9.12 12.32 -53.28
N ASN A 177 9.86 13.19 -53.99
CA ASN A 177 9.84 13.21 -55.47
C ASN A 177 10.33 11.91 -56.12
N ARG A 178 11.34 11.26 -55.52
CA ARG A 178 11.96 10.01 -56.00
C ARG A 178 12.41 9.09 -54.85
N HIS A 179 11.91 9.30 -53.64
CA HIS A 179 12.25 8.49 -52.47
C HIS A 179 11.02 8.29 -51.60
N THR A 180 11.04 7.24 -50.79
CA THR A 180 10.02 6.94 -49.78
C THR A 180 10.74 6.58 -48.50
N CYS A 181 10.25 7.09 -47.38
CA CYS A 181 10.77 6.79 -46.05
C CYS A 181 9.64 6.22 -45.20
N VAL A 182 9.97 5.22 -44.39
CA VAL A 182 9.06 4.61 -43.43
C VAL A 182 9.66 4.74 -42.03
N VAL A 183 8.80 4.98 -41.05
CA VAL A 183 9.16 4.89 -39.63
C VAL A 183 8.65 3.55 -39.13
N SER A 184 9.54 2.74 -38.56
CA SER A 184 9.22 1.44 -37.99
C SER A 184 8.73 1.58 -36.55
N VAL A 185 8.13 0.53 -35.99
CA VAL A 185 7.58 0.52 -34.61
C VAL A 185 8.63 0.74 -33.53
N ASP A 186 9.89 0.41 -33.81
CA ASP A 186 11.06 0.62 -32.94
C ASP A 186 11.70 2.01 -33.11
N GLY A 187 11.09 2.88 -33.93
CA GLY A 187 11.55 4.23 -34.19
C GLY A 187 12.65 4.32 -35.26
N GLU A 188 13.03 3.21 -35.90
CA GLU A 188 13.99 3.24 -37.00
C GLU A 188 13.36 3.84 -38.27
N VAL A 189 14.13 4.70 -38.97
CA VAL A 189 13.72 5.27 -40.26
C VAL A 189 14.45 4.56 -41.39
N HIS A 190 13.68 3.98 -42.32
CA HIS A 190 14.23 3.33 -43.51
C HIS A 190 13.77 4.08 -44.76
N CYS A 191 14.71 4.53 -45.59
CA CYS A 191 14.42 5.30 -46.81
C CYS A 191 14.93 4.55 -48.05
N TRP A 192 14.11 4.46 -49.11
CA TRP A 192 14.52 3.87 -50.39
C TRP A 192 14.13 4.76 -51.57
N GLY A 193 14.69 4.50 -52.74
CA GLY A 193 14.56 5.29 -53.97
C GLY A 193 15.86 5.98 -54.38
N GLY A 194 15.77 7.11 -55.09
CA GLY A 194 16.95 7.83 -55.57
C GLY A 194 17.67 8.59 -54.46
N ASN A 195 19.01 8.48 -54.40
CA ASN A 195 19.87 9.15 -53.41
C ASN A 195 20.79 10.24 -53.99
N ALA A 196 20.55 10.74 -55.22
CA ALA A 196 21.42 11.69 -55.89
C ALA A 196 21.71 13.00 -55.12
N SER A 197 20.87 13.33 -54.13
CA SER A 197 20.99 14.50 -53.25
C SER A 197 21.36 14.12 -51.81
N GLY A 198 21.66 12.85 -51.52
CA GLY A 198 21.87 12.35 -50.16
C GLY A 198 20.58 12.25 -49.32
N GLN A 199 19.42 12.30 -49.95
CA GLN A 199 18.12 12.37 -49.27
C GLN A 199 17.72 11.10 -48.52
N LEU A 200 18.39 9.97 -48.75
CA LEU A 200 18.13 8.72 -48.02
C LEU A 200 18.90 8.63 -46.69
N GLY A 201 19.82 9.57 -46.42
CA GLY A 201 20.62 9.56 -45.20
C GLY A 201 21.83 8.61 -45.21
N TYR A 202 22.01 7.79 -46.25
CA TYR A 202 23.15 6.87 -46.39
C TYR A 202 24.42 7.54 -46.95
N PRO A 203 25.63 7.08 -46.59
CA PRO A 203 26.90 7.70 -46.98
C PRO A 203 27.18 7.69 -48.50
N ASN A 204 26.51 6.84 -49.29
CA ASN A 204 26.70 6.78 -50.74
C ASN A 204 25.60 7.55 -51.50
N MET A 205 25.94 8.75 -51.98
CA MET A 205 25.04 9.65 -52.73
C MET A 205 24.77 9.25 -54.19
N ALA A 206 25.39 8.18 -54.71
CA ALA A 206 25.29 7.84 -56.14
C ALA A 206 24.29 6.72 -56.47
N ASN A 207 23.78 6.00 -55.48
CA ASN A 207 22.95 4.82 -55.70
C ASN A 207 21.46 5.11 -55.52
N SER A 208 20.64 4.39 -56.29
CA SER A 208 19.24 4.15 -55.94
C SER A 208 19.19 2.92 -55.03
N ILE A 209 18.25 2.89 -54.08
CA ILE A 209 17.98 1.74 -53.21
C ILE A 209 16.58 1.23 -53.54
N GLY A 210 16.39 -0.08 -53.67
CA GLY A 210 15.08 -0.68 -53.97
C GLY A 210 14.83 -0.96 -55.46
N ASP A 211 15.79 -0.66 -56.34
CA ASP A 211 15.75 -1.05 -57.76
C ASP A 211 16.30 -2.45 -58.03
N ASN A 212 17.25 -2.92 -57.20
CA ASN A 212 17.75 -4.29 -57.20
C ASN A 212 18.21 -4.80 -55.81
N GLU A 213 18.17 -3.94 -54.79
CA GLU A 213 18.41 -4.28 -53.39
C GLU A 213 17.13 -4.18 -52.53
N LEU A 214 17.16 -4.71 -51.31
CA LEU A 214 16.03 -4.58 -50.38
C LEU A 214 16.02 -3.18 -49.76
N PRO A 215 14.86 -2.60 -49.41
CA PRO A 215 14.80 -1.30 -48.72
C PRO A 215 15.60 -1.24 -47.41
N ASN A 216 15.85 -2.40 -46.78
CA ASN A 216 16.63 -2.54 -45.54
C ASN A 216 18.08 -3.04 -45.77
N SER A 217 18.54 -3.15 -47.02
CA SER A 217 19.86 -3.75 -47.32
C SER A 217 21.04 -2.82 -47.08
N VAL A 218 20.78 -1.57 -46.68
CA VAL A 218 21.80 -0.54 -46.47
C VAL A 218 21.71 -0.14 -45.01
N ALA A 219 22.69 -0.58 -44.22
CA ALA A 219 22.81 -0.15 -42.83
C ALA A 219 23.04 1.37 -42.79
N ALA A 220 22.39 2.03 -41.83
CA ALA A 220 22.70 3.40 -41.44
C ALA A 220 24.16 3.52 -40.96
#